data_AF-A0A535EIX0-F1
#
_entry.id   AF-A0A535EIX0-F1
#
_cell.length_a   1.000
_cell.length_b   1.000
_cell.length_c   1.000
_cell.angle_alpha   90.00
_cell.angle_beta   90.00
_cell.angle_gamma   90.00
#
_symmetry.space_group_name_H-M   'P 1'
#
loop_
_entity.id
_entity.type
_entity.pdbx_description
1 polymer ?
#
loop_
_entity_poly.entity_id
_entity_poly.type
_entity_poly.pdbx_seq_one_letter_code
_entity_poly.pdbx_strand_id
1 'polypeptide(L)'
;MAGTSWDKLGQMDAAFELVAPALRRVAQAEGVKLHEFFRDDPIWRLDFVREAGGEAVVDVAWQEDRPEEYSVSASWWQDDYDTTMRRSHQETVGTFTRDRSLDDLEALVRQALGRIDGWTEADLDQSSGPYPDWQRYQSRDEFYRTRLPRR
;
A
#
# COMPACT_ATOMS: atom_id res chain seq x y z
N MET A 1 15.63 -27.08 -7.81
CA MET A 1 15.35 -27.35 -6.38
C MET A 1 14.10 -26.59 -6.03
N ALA A 2 13.03 -27.28 -5.66
CA ALA A 2 11.77 -26.64 -5.27
C ALA A 2 11.88 -26.24 -3.80
N GLY A 3 12.15 -24.95 -3.53
CA GLY A 3 11.90 -24.40 -2.20
C GLY A 3 10.40 -24.52 -1.93
N THR A 4 10.03 -25.20 -0.87
CA THR A 4 8.62 -25.44 -0.55
C THR A 4 7.94 -24.12 -0.19
N SER A 5 6.64 -23.97 -0.49
CA SER A 5 5.85 -22.77 -0.13
C SER A 5 5.99 -22.35 1.34
N TRP A 6 6.26 -23.30 2.23
CA TRP A 6 6.50 -23.10 3.65
C TRP A 6 7.81 -22.39 3.97
N ASP A 7 8.87 -22.65 3.18
CA ASP A 7 10.17 -21.98 3.35
C ASP A 7 10.07 -20.50 2.98
N LYS A 8 9.26 -20.20 1.95
CA LYS A 8 9.01 -18.83 1.50
C LYS A 8 8.23 -18.03 2.56
N LEU A 9 7.18 -18.62 3.14
CA LEU A 9 6.43 -18.01 4.24
C LEU A 9 7.32 -17.72 5.46
N GLY A 10 8.14 -18.69 5.89
CA GLY A 10 9.06 -18.48 7.01
C GLY A 10 10.11 -17.39 6.75
N GLN A 11 10.58 -17.25 5.51
CA GLN A 11 11.48 -16.17 5.11
C GLN A 11 10.79 -14.80 5.09
N MET A 12 9.54 -14.75 4.62
CA MET A 12 8.73 -13.53 4.61
C MET A 12 8.43 -13.05 6.03
N ASP A 13 8.05 -13.95 6.93
CA ASP A 13 7.83 -13.64 8.34
C ASP A 13 9.10 -13.07 8.98
N ALA A 14 10.22 -13.78 8.86
CA ALA A 14 11.50 -13.31 9.40
C ALA A 14 11.95 -11.97 8.79
N ALA A 15 11.66 -11.73 7.51
CA ALA A 15 11.96 -10.47 6.85
C ALA A 15 11.13 -9.32 7.42
N PHE A 16 9.82 -9.50 7.60
CA PHE A 16 8.96 -8.42 8.08
C PHE A 16 8.99 -8.22 9.59
N GLU A 17 9.35 -9.23 10.39
CA GLU A 17 9.51 -9.09 11.84
C GLU A 17 10.45 -7.94 12.24
N LEU A 18 11.52 -7.71 11.47
CA LEU A 18 12.47 -6.63 11.70
C LEU A 18 11.81 -5.24 11.59
N VAL A 19 10.99 -5.04 10.56
CA VAL A 19 10.40 -3.74 10.22
C VAL A 19 9.01 -3.54 10.83
N ALA A 20 8.38 -4.61 11.30
CA ALA A 20 7.03 -4.62 11.86
C ALA A 20 6.81 -3.56 12.97
N PRO A 21 7.74 -3.34 13.93
CA PRO A 21 7.54 -2.33 14.96
C PRO A 21 7.41 -0.91 14.41
N ALA A 22 8.14 -0.56 13.35
CA ALA A 22 8.06 0.75 12.71
C ALA A 22 6.72 0.93 12.00
N LEU A 23 6.32 -0.06 11.20
CA LEU A 23 5.09 0.01 10.40
C LEU A 23 3.84 0.04 11.28
N ARG A 24 3.80 -0.74 12.36
CA ARG A 24 2.71 -0.72 13.33
C ARG A 24 2.62 0.62 14.07
N ARG A 25 3.75 1.20 14.46
CA ARG A 25 3.82 2.54 15.10
C ARG A 25 3.26 3.61 14.17
N VAL A 26 3.68 3.64 12.91
CA VAL A 26 3.16 4.60 11.93
C VAL A 26 1.67 4.38 11.69
N ALA A 27 1.24 3.14 11.44
CA ALA A 27 -0.18 2.84 11.19
C ALA A 27 -1.08 3.31 12.35
N GLN A 28 -0.67 3.03 13.59
CA GLN A 28 -1.39 3.49 14.78
C GLN A 28 -1.40 5.01 14.92
N ALA A 29 -0.25 5.67 14.76
CA ALA A 29 -0.12 7.11 14.94
C ALA A 29 -0.90 7.90 13.87
N GLU A 30 -0.95 7.36 12.65
CA GLU A 30 -1.56 8.00 11.49
C GLU A 30 -3.02 7.58 11.28
N GLY A 31 -3.55 6.66 12.10
CA GLY A 31 -4.93 6.20 12.02
C GLY A 31 -5.27 5.42 10.74
N VAL A 32 -4.28 4.82 10.08
CA VAL A 32 -4.45 4.07 8.83
C VAL A 32 -4.50 2.57 9.07
N LYS A 33 -5.09 1.82 8.15
CA LYS A 33 -5.23 0.36 8.30
C LYS A 33 -3.96 -0.34 7.82
N LEU A 34 -3.35 -1.16 8.67
CA LEU A 34 -2.23 -2.01 8.28
C LEU A 34 -2.73 -3.38 7.80
N HIS A 35 -2.27 -3.77 6.61
CA HIS A 35 -2.42 -5.09 6.03
C HIS A 35 -1.04 -5.76 5.97
N GLU A 36 -0.84 -6.77 6.81
CA GLU A 36 0.36 -7.61 6.77
C GLU A 36 0.19 -8.65 5.64
N PHE A 37 1.23 -8.84 4.83
CA PHE A 37 1.24 -9.76 3.67
C PHE A 37 0.04 -9.59 2.73
N PHE A 38 -0.11 -8.38 2.19
CA PHE A 38 -1.25 -8.04 1.33
C PHE A 38 -1.35 -9.00 0.13
N ARG A 39 -2.48 -9.70 0.01
CA ARG A 39 -2.74 -10.72 -1.02
C ARG A 39 -1.70 -11.85 -1.06
N ASP A 40 -1.16 -12.23 0.10
CA ASP A 40 -0.12 -13.25 0.26
C ASP A 40 1.23 -12.87 -0.39
N ASP A 41 1.40 -11.60 -0.78
CA ASP A 41 2.65 -11.05 -1.30
C ASP A 41 3.54 -10.50 -0.16
N PRO A 42 4.87 -10.40 -0.37
CA PRO A 42 5.81 -9.79 0.58
C PRO A 42 5.67 -8.26 0.63
N ILE A 43 4.47 -7.79 0.93
CA ILE A 43 4.08 -6.39 0.99
C ILE A 43 3.30 -6.15 2.28
N TRP A 44 3.77 -5.21 3.08
CA TRP A 44 2.98 -4.64 4.16
C TRP A 44 2.41 -3.31 3.69
N ARG A 45 1.08 -3.20 3.73
CA ARG A 45 0.33 -2.09 3.15
C ARG A 45 -0.35 -1.27 4.22
N LEU A 46 -0.13 0.04 4.21
CA LEU A 46 -0.91 1.01 4.99
C LEU A 46 -1.98 1.59 4.06
N ASP A 47 -3.26 1.41 4.40
CA ASP A 47 -4.41 1.68 3.53
C ASP A 47 -5.43 2.64 4.19
N PHE A 48 -5.93 3.59 3.41
CA PHE A 48 -6.87 4.61 3.86
C PHE A 48 -7.66 5.24 2.70
N VAL A 49 -8.79 5.86 3.03
CA VAL A 49 -9.56 6.68 2.08
C VAL A 49 -9.17 8.14 2.26
N ARG A 50 -8.95 8.85 1.15
CA ARG A 50 -8.65 10.29 1.18
C ARG A 50 -9.92 11.12 1.31
N GLU A 51 -9.83 12.24 2.02
CA GLU A 51 -10.86 13.30 2.00
C GLU A 51 -11.17 13.79 0.57
N ALA A 52 -10.14 13.87 -0.29
CA ALA A 52 -10.27 14.19 -1.71
C ALA A 52 -10.91 13.06 -2.57
N GLY A 53 -11.35 11.97 -1.93
CA GLY A 53 -11.94 10.82 -2.58
C GLY A 53 -10.92 9.80 -3.08
N GLY A 54 -11.38 8.57 -3.27
CA GLY A 54 -10.53 7.43 -3.66
C GLY A 54 -9.79 6.80 -2.49
N GLU A 55 -9.05 5.74 -2.80
CA GLU A 55 -8.25 4.97 -1.85
C GLU A 55 -6.77 5.23 -2.11
N ALA A 56 -6.00 5.31 -1.03
CA ALA A 56 -4.58 5.55 -1.09
C ALA A 56 -3.83 4.59 -0.17
N VAL A 57 -2.62 4.23 -0.60
CA VAL A 57 -1.79 3.26 0.11
C VAL A 57 -0.34 3.69 0.15
N VAL A 58 0.33 3.27 1.22
CA VAL A 58 1.79 3.17 1.26
C VAL A 58 2.14 1.68 1.37
N ASP A 59 2.88 1.19 0.39
CA ASP A 59 3.36 -0.18 0.34
C ASP A 59 4.82 -0.23 0.75
N VAL A 60 5.14 -1.15 1.66
CA VAL A 60 6.51 -1.53 2.02
C VAL A 60 6.72 -2.95 1.54
N ALA A 61 7.46 -3.09 0.44
CA ALA A 61 7.66 -4.35 -0.24
C ALA A 61 9.08 -4.86 -0.04
N TRP A 62 9.20 -6.18 0.14
CA TRP A 62 10.46 -6.91 0.25
C TRP A 62 10.59 -7.89 -0.90
N GLN A 63 11.80 -8.09 -1.41
CA GLN A 63 12.07 -9.02 -2.51
C GLN A 63 13.20 -9.98 -2.16
N GLU A 64 13.07 -11.23 -2.60
CA GLU A 64 14.02 -12.30 -2.28
C GLU A 64 15.40 -12.10 -2.93
N ASP A 65 15.46 -11.43 -4.08
CA ASP A 65 16.70 -11.14 -4.79
C ASP A 65 17.49 -9.97 -4.18
N ARG A 66 16.86 -9.18 -3.30
CA ARG A 66 17.47 -8.09 -2.52
C ARG A 66 17.00 -8.14 -1.07
N PRO A 67 17.36 -9.20 -0.33
CA PRO A 67 16.79 -9.49 0.97
C PRO A 67 17.10 -8.42 2.03
N GLU A 68 18.10 -7.58 1.80
CA GLU A 68 18.50 -6.46 2.65
C GLU A 68 17.70 -5.16 2.42
N GLU A 69 16.90 -5.09 1.35
CA GLU A 69 16.19 -3.89 0.92
C GLU A 69 14.66 -4.00 1.09
N TYR A 70 14.02 -2.87 1.39
CA TYR A 70 12.57 -2.69 1.35
C TYR A 70 12.27 -1.47 0.51
N SER A 71 11.48 -1.62 -0.55
CA SER A 71 11.00 -0.48 -1.33
C SER A 71 9.75 0.09 -0.68
N VAL A 72 9.70 1.42 -0.55
CA VAL A 72 8.53 2.16 -0.07
C VAL A 72 7.93 2.92 -1.25
N SER A 73 6.67 2.63 -1.57
CA SER A 73 5.93 3.33 -2.62
C SER A 73 4.62 3.91 -2.10
N ALA A 74 4.21 5.01 -2.69
CA ALA A 74 2.93 5.66 -2.46
C ALA A 74 2.04 5.50 -3.69
N SER A 75 0.76 5.22 -3.48
CA SER A 75 -0.22 5.16 -4.57
C SER A 75 -1.55 5.75 -4.14
N TRP A 76 -2.26 6.36 -5.09
CA TRP A 76 -3.63 6.86 -4.91
C TRP A 76 -4.42 6.57 -6.17
N TRP A 77 -5.66 6.14 -6.02
CA TRP A 77 -6.57 5.94 -7.14
C TRP A 77 -8.00 6.32 -6.81
N GLN A 78 -8.73 6.70 -7.85
CA GLN A 78 -10.17 6.88 -7.84
C GLN A 78 -10.79 5.93 -8.86
N ASP A 79 -11.76 5.14 -8.39
CA ASP A 79 -12.52 4.24 -9.25
C ASP A 79 -13.91 4.83 -9.55
N ASP A 80 -14.37 4.65 -10.78
CA ASP A 80 -15.68 5.08 -11.23
C ASP A 80 -16.54 3.85 -11.56
N TYR A 81 -17.60 3.64 -10.76
CA TYR A 81 -18.52 2.52 -10.95
C TYR A 81 -19.24 2.54 -12.29
N ASP A 82 -19.61 3.74 -12.77
CA ASP A 82 -20.44 3.90 -13.96
C ASP A 82 -19.62 3.65 -15.23
N THR A 83 -18.38 4.14 -15.27
CA THR A 83 -17.46 3.93 -16.41
C THR A 83 -16.59 2.69 -16.28
N THR A 84 -16.51 2.08 -15.09
CA THR A 84 -15.63 0.96 -14.73
C THR A 84 -14.13 1.26 -14.92
N MET A 85 -13.77 2.54 -14.93
CA MET A 85 -12.40 3.00 -15.10
C MET A 85 -11.78 3.37 -13.74
N ARG A 86 -10.46 3.17 -13.65
CA ARG A 86 -9.62 3.67 -12.56
C ARG A 86 -8.74 4.80 -13.08
N ARG A 87 -8.64 5.88 -12.33
CA ARG A 87 -7.56 6.86 -12.47
C ARG A 87 -6.60 6.71 -11.31
N SER A 88 -5.31 6.74 -11.54
CA SER A 88 -4.32 6.47 -10.50
C SER A 88 -3.05 7.29 -10.66
N HIS A 89 -2.34 7.44 -9.56
CA HIS A 89 -0.98 7.91 -9.49
C HIS A 89 -0.17 7.02 -8.56
N GLN A 90 1.10 6.81 -8.86
CA GLN A 90 2.00 6.02 -8.03
C GLN A 90 3.44 6.53 -8.17
N GLU A 91 4.17 6.57 -7.06
CA GLU A 91 5.60 6.85 -7.04
C GLU A 91 6.33 5.92 -6.06
N THR A 92 7.57 5.55 -6.41
CA THR A 92 8.51 4.97 -5.44
C THR A 92 9.16 6.11 -4.67
N VAL A 93 8.97 6.11 -3.35
CA VAL A 93 9.44 7.19 -2.47
C VAL A 93 10.90 6.95 -2.05
N GLY A 94 11.28 5.69 -1.86
CA GLY A 94 12.66 5.33 -1.58
C GLY A 94 12.85 3.87 -1.18
N THR A 95 14.07 3.56 -0.75
CA THR A 95 14.47 2.24 -0.28
C THR A 95 15.00 2.34 1.14
N PHE A 96 14.56 1.44 2.01
CA PHE A 96 15.09 1.22 3.35
C PHE A 96 15.99 -0.02 3.35
N THR A 97 17.10 0.03 4.07
CA THR A 97 18.04 -1.09 4.21
C THR A 97 18.14 -1.51 5.67
N ARG A 98 18.31 -2.82 5.92
CA ARG A 98 18.27 -3.41 7.28
C ARG A 98 19.33 -2.91 8.25
N ASP A 99 20.40 -2.31 7.77
CA ASP A 99 21.48 -1.71 8.56
C ASP A 99 21.13 -0.33 9.14
N ARG A 100 20.02 0.27 8.69
CA ARG A 100 19.54 1.58 9.16
C ARG A 100 18.61 1.45 10.36
N SER A 101 18.42 2.57 11.06
CA SER A 101 17.48 2.65 12.19
C SER A 101 16.04 2.47 11.74
N LEU A 102 15.21 1.83 12.55
CA LEU A 102 13.77 1.76 12.31
C LEU A 102 13.10 3.14 12.25
N ASP A 103 13.67 4.14 12.93
CA ASP A 103 13.18 5.52 12.86
C ASP A 103 13.36 6.12 11.45
N ASP A 104 14.37 5.66 10.68
CA ASP A 104 14.54 6.06 9.28
C ASP A 104 13.42 5.48 8.41
N LEU A 105 13.01 4.23 8.67
CA LEU A 105 11.87 3.62 7.98
C LEU A 105 10.58 4.36 8.32
N GLU A 106 10.36 4.71 9.60
CA GLU A 106 9.19 5.51 9.99
C GLU A 106 9.15 6.86 9.26
N ALA A 107 10.28 7.56 9.22
CA ALA A 107 10.39 8.83 8.51
C ALA A 107 10.09 8.66 7.01
N LEU A 108 10.58 7.59 6.38
CA LEU A 108 10.33 7.31 4.97
C LEU A 108 8.85 6.98 4.67
N VAL A 109 8.19 6.20 5.52
CA VAL A 109 6.75 5.90 5.39
C VAL A 109 5.92 7.16 5.63
N ARG A 110 6.27 7.99 6.62
CA ARG A 110 5.61 9.29 6.86
C ARG A 110 5.82 10.26 5.69
N GLN A 111 6.99 10.24 5.08
CA GLN A 111 7.25 11.01 3.86
C GLN A 111 6.31 10.54 2.74
N ALA A 112 6.16 9.22 2.54
CA ALA A 112 5.25 8.67 1.54
C ALA A 112 3.79 9.10 1.78
N LEU A 113 3.32 9.08 3.04
CA LEU A 113 2.01 9.61 3.40
C LEU A 113 1.89 11.11 3.06
N GLY A 114 2.90 11.90 3.42
CA GLY A 114 2.91 13.34 3.09
C GLY A 114 2.95 13.64 1.59
N ARG A 115 3.54 12.75 0.77
CA ARG A 115 3.47 12.84 -0.70
C ARG A 115 2.04 12.69 -1.20
N ILE A 116 1.35 11.65 -0.72
CA ILE A 116 -0.05 11.40 -1.05
C ILE A 116 -0.91 12.60 -0.63
N ASP A 117 -0.69 13.13 0.57
CA ASP A 117 -1.44 14.28 1.08
C ASP A 117 -1.30 15.51 0.16
N GLY A 118 -0.16 15.67 -0.50
CA GLY A 118 0.11 16.74 -1.46
C GLY A 118 -0.48 16.55 -2.86
N TRP A 119 -0.92 15.33 -3.22
CA TRP A 119 -1.49 15.06 -4.54
C TRP A 119 -2.92 15.58 -4.69
N THR A 120 -3.21 16.03 -5.90
CA THR A 120 -4.49 16.55 -6.38
C THR A 120 -5.04 15.68 -7.50
N GLU A 121 -6.31 15.84 -7.86
CA GLU A 121 -6.88 15.05 -8.97
C GLU A 121 -6.12 15.20 -10.29
N ALA A 122 -5.38 16.29 -10.49
CA ALA A 122 -4.54 16.49 -11.68
C ALA A 122 -3.35 15.53 -11.74
N ASP A 123 -2.92 15.00 -10.60
CA ASP A 123 -1.82 14.04 -10.49
C ASP A 123 -2.25 12.61 -10.85
N LEU A 124 -3.57 12.31 -10.91
CA LEU A 124 -4.12 11.03 -11.36
C LEU A 124 -3.95 10.86 -12.88
N ASP A 125 -2.68 10.71 -13.27
CA ASP A 125 -2.16 10.78 -14.63
C ASP A 125 -2.26 9.45 -15.40
N GLN A 126 -2.52 8.35 -14.70
CA GLN A 126 -2.72 7.04 -15.29
C GLN A 126 -4.20 6.68 -15.31
N SER A 127 -4.64 6.00 -16.37
CA SER A 127 -5.99 5.45 -16.48
C SER A 127 -5.94 3.98 -16.86
N SER A 128 -6.71 3.15 -16.17
CA SER A 128 -6.78 1.71 -16.40
C SER A 128 -8.21 1.17 -16.30
N GLY A 129 -8.43 -0.02 -16.88
CA GLY A 129 -9.75 -0.62 -17.04
C GLY A 129 -10.09 -0.89 -18.52
N PRO A 130 -11.36 -1.20 -18.83
CA PRO A 130 -12.48 -1.31 -17.90
C PRO A 130 -12.37 -2.51 -16.95
N TYR A 131 -12.93 -2.37 -15.76
CA TYR A 131 -13.04 -3.42 -14.74
C TYR A 131 -14.52 -3.81 -14.54
N PRO A 132 -15.12 -4.55 -15.49
CA PRO A 132 -16.56 -4.79 -15.50
C PRO A 132 -17.05 -5.65 -14.33
N ASP A 133 -16.16 -6.41 -13.70
CA ASP A 133 -16.48 -7.27 -12.57
C ASP A 133 -17.05 -6.50 -11.37
N TRP A 134 -16.76 -5.21 -11.23
CA TRP A 134 -17.31 -4.38 -10.14
C TRP A 134 -18.84 -4.42 -10.10
N GLN A 135 -19.47 -4.25 -11.26
CA GLN A 135 -20.92 -4.23 -11.43
C GLN A 135 -21.56 -5.62 -11.31
N ARG A 136 -20.74 -6.68 -11.44
CA ARG A 136 -21.20 -8.07 -11.30
C ARG A 136 -21.32 -8.50 -9.84
N TYR A 137 -20.41 -8.00 -8.98
CA TYR A 137 -20.27 -8.48 -7.61
C TYR A 137 -20.75 -7.49 -6.55
N GLN A 138 -20.99 -6.22 -6.92
CA GLN A 138 -21.37 -5.17 -5.97
C GLN A 138 -22.42 -4.25 -6.60
N SER A 139 -23.35 -3.78 -5.77
CA SER A 139 -24.20 -2.64 -6.13
C SER A 139 -23.42 -1.33 -6.08
N ARG A 140 -23.93 -0.28 -6.75
CA ARG A 140 -23.36 1.08 -6.71
C ARG A 140 -23.18 1.59 -5.27
N ASP A 141 -24.17 1.38 -4.42
CA ASP A 141 -24.12 1.82 -3.02
C ASP A 141 -23.07 1.06 -2.21
N GLU A 142 -22.89 -0.24 -2.47
CA GLU A 142 -21.85 -1.05 -1.83
C GLU A 142 -20.44 -0.68 -2.30
N PHE A 143 -20.31 -0.28 -3.57
CA PHE A 143 -19.07 0.16 -4.18
C PHE A 143 -18.55 1.45 -3.54
N TYR A 144 -19.41 2.45 -3.36
CA TYR A 144 -19.01 3.74 -2.75
C TYR A 144 -19.02 3.72 -1.22
N ARG A 145 -19.38 2.61 -0.58
CA ARG A 145 -19.35 2.49 0.88
C ARG A 145 -17.89 2.55 1.37
N THR A 146 -17.56 3.60 2.14
CA THR A 146 -16.26 3.71 2.81
C THR A 146 -16.09 2.57 3.83
N ARG A 147 -15.04 1.75 3.67
CA ARG A 147 -14.69 0.62 4.58
C ARG A 147 -13.34 0.79 5.28
N LEU A 148 -12.59 1.82 4.90
CA LEU A 148 -11.27 2.15 5.42
C LEU A 148 -11.34 3.42 6.27
N PRO A 149 -10.38 3.63 7.19
CA PRO A 149 -10.27 4.90 7.90
C PRO A 149 -10.08 6.05 6.90
N ARG A 150 -10.56 7.24 7.28
CA ARG A 150 -10.40 8.47 6.51
C ARG A 150 -9.20 9.26 7.01
N ARG A 151 -8.48 9.88 6.08
CA ARG A 151 -7.36 10.78 6.30
C ARG A 151 -7.45 11.96 5.34
#